data_AF-T0ZEX3-F1
#
_entry.id   AF-T0ZEX3-F1
#
_cell.length_a   1.000
_cell.length_b   1.000
_cell.length_c   1.000
_cell.angle_alpha   90.00
_cell.angle_beta   90.00
_cell.angle_gamma   90.00
#
_symmetry.space_group_name_H-M   'P 1'
#
loop_
_entity.id
_entity.type
_entity.pdbx_description
1 polymer ?
#
loop_
_entity_poly.entity_id
_entity_poly.type
_entity_poly.pdbx_seq_one_letter_code
_entity_poly.pdbx_strand_id
1 'polypeptide(L)'
;TTYGYDAEGNTLNVLSLATTTPATVDLNDRLTSWNWQTYTYDADGNLTGNGTDTYVWNARNQLATVKQGSTTIASFSYDPLGRRVGTDFNGNAASYLYDGLNAVQETHGGTATSILTGLAVDERFARTDLSGRTDFLSDALNSTMALTNNAGAIVEQYSYDPYGATTASMSGFDNPYQYTGRENDGDGLYYYRARYYAPA
;
A
#
# COMPACT_ATOMS: atom_id res chain seq x y z
N THR A 1 -6.34 17.53 -11.54
CA THR A 1 -7.49 16.82 -10.96
C THR A 1 -8.19 17.72 -9.98
N THR A 2 -9.53 17.74 -9.96
CA THR A 2 -10.32 18.48 -8.96
C THR A 2 -11.08 17.49 -8.09
N TYR A 3 -11.18 17.75 -6.79
CA TYR A 3 -11.87 16.87 -5.84
C TYR A 3 -13.09 17.57 -5.24
N GLY A 4 -14.20 16.84 -5.10
CA GLY A 4 -15.40 17.28 -4.40
C GLY A 4 -15.58 16.51 -3.09
N TYR A 5 -16.11 17.18 -2.08
CA TYR A 5 -16.27 16.63 -0.72
C TYR A 5 -17.70 16.89 -0.21
N ASP A 6 -18.19 16.04 0.70
CA ASP A 6 -19.37 16.36 1.52
C ASP A 6 -19.00 17.32 2.67
N ALA A 7 -19.97 17.63 3.55
CA ALA A 7 -19.75 18.56 4.66
C ALA A 7 -18.85 17.97 5.76
N GLU A 8 -18.75 16.65 5.82
CA GLU A 8 -17.99 15.87 6.79
C GLU A 8 -16.56 15.57 6.30
N GLY A 9 -16.27 15.82 5.02
CA GLY A 9 -14.94 15.72 4.41
C GLY A 9 -14.70 14.44 3.61
N ASN A 10 -15.72 13.62 3.38
CA ASN A 10 -15.61 12.42 2.54
C ASN A 10 -15.54 12.81 1.06
N THR A 11 -14.65 12.15 0.31
CA THR A 11 -14.49 12.41 -1.14
C THR A 11 -15.73 11.93 -1.90
N LEU A 12 -16.50 12.85 -2.49
CA LEU A 12 -17.72 12.55 -3.26
C LEU A 12 -17.48 12.38 -4.75
N ASN A 13 -16.48 13.06 -5.30
CA ASN A 13 -16.16 13.02 -6.74
C ASN A 13 -14.67 13.25 -6.99
N VAL A 14 -14.11 12.50 -7.94
CA VAL A 14 -12.83 12.84 -8.58
C VAL A 14 -13.15 13.34 -9.98
N LEU A 15 -12.94 14.65 -10.19
CA LEU A 15 -13.09 15.28 -11.49
C LEU A 15 -11.73 15.22 -12.20
N SER A 16 -11.56 14.21 -13.04
CA SER A 16 -10.65 14.34 -14.18
C SER A 16 -11.33 15.25 -15.22
N LEU A 17 -10.57 15.89 -16.12
CA LEU A 17 -11.08 16.84 -17.12
C LEU A 17 -12.11 16.24 -18.14
N ALA A 18 -12.64 15.03 -17.91
CA ALA A 18 -13.62 14.39 -18.79
C ALA A 18 -14.73 13.54 -18.13
N THR A 19 -14.67 13.19 -16.83
CA THR A 19 -15.69 12.31 -16.20
C THR A 19 -15.86 12.56 -14.70
N THR A 20 -17.12 12.64 -14.24
CA THR A 20 -17.51 12.55 -12.82
C THR A 20 -17.61 11.08 -12.42
N THR A 21 -16.84 10.63 -11.42
CA THR A 21 -17.07 9.34 -10.75
C THR A 21 -17.94 9.57 -9.51
N PRO A 22 -19.24 9.18 -9.53
CA PRO A 22 -20.11 9.40 -8.38
C PRO A 22 -19.71 8.48 -7.22
N ALA A 23 -19.61 9.05 -6.03
CA ALA A 23 -19.49 8.31 -4.78
C ALA A 23 -20.69 8.55 -3.86
N THR A 24 -21.06 7.53 -3.08
CA THR A 24 -22.08 7.64 -2.03
C THR A 24 -21.54 7.11 -0.72
N VAL A 25 -21.90 7.76 0.38
CA VAL A 25 -21.54 7.34 1.75
C VAL A 25 -22.80 7.05 2.56
N ASP A 26 -22.70 6.16 3.54
CA ASP A 26 -23.78 5.96 4.52
C ASP A 26 -23.64 6.90 5.73
N LEU A 27 -24.55 6.78 6.70
CA LEU A 27 -24.57 7.61 7.91
C LEU A 27 -23.38 7.37 8.87
N ASN A 28 -22.55 6.36 8.61
CA ASN A 28 -21.36 6.04 9.38
C ASN A 28 -20.07 6.41 8.63
N ASP A 29 -20.16 7.31 7.64
CA ASP A 29 -19.04 7.75 6.79
C ASP A 29 -18.37 6.61 6.01
N ARG A 30 -19.12 5.54 5.70
CA ARG A 30 -18.61 4.42 4.90
C ARG A 30 -18.99 4.60 3.44
N LEU A 31 -18.01 4.52 2.55
CA LEU A 31 -18.21 4.52 1.10
C LEU A 31 -19.06 3.31 0.70
N THR A 32 -20.26 3.52 0.16
CA THR A 32 -21.17 2.43 -0.24
C THR A 32 -21.20 2.19 -1.74
N SER A 33 -20.86 3.21 -2.53
CA SER A 33 -20.68 3.08 -3.97
C SER A 33 -19.61 4.03 -4.46
N TRP A 34 -18.76 3.57 -5.38
CA TRP A 34 -17.81 4.40 -6.13
C TRP A 34 -17.66 3.86 -7.53
N ASN A 35 -17.80 4.73 -8.55
CA ASN A 35 -17.71 4.32 -9.96
C ASN A 35 -18.63 3.11 -10.28
N TRP A 36 -19.84 3.14 -9.74
CA TRP A 36 -20.87 2.09 -9.88
C TRP A 36 -20.54 0.73 -9.25
N GLN A 37 -19.41 0.62 -8.52
CA GLN A 37 -19.09 -0.55 -7.73
C GLN A 37 -19.67 -0.42 -6.32
N THR A 38 -20.23 -1.50 -5.79
CA THR A 38 -20.79 -1.53 -4.44
C THR A 38 -19.73 -1.91 -3.42
N TYR A 39 -19.68 -1.18 -2.32
CA TYR A 39 -18.76 -1.42 -1.21
C TYR A 39 -19.53 -1.94 -0.01
N THR A 40 -19.04 -3.03 0.60
CA THR A 40 -19.70 -3.70 1.74
C THR A 40 -18.78 -3.76 2.93
N TYR A 41 -19.36 -3.82 4.14
CA TYR A 41 -18.61 -3.80 5.40
C TYR A 41 -19.18 -4.82 6.39
N ASP A 42 -18.33 -5.32 7.27
CA ASP A 42 -18.78 -6.04 8.46
C ASP A 42 -19.32 -5.08 9.54
N ALA A 43 -19.71 -5.63 10.70
CA ALA A 43 -20.23 -4.86 11.81
C ALA A 43 -19.17 -3.98 12.50
N ASP A 44 -17.88 -4.32 12.36
CA ASP A 44 -16.75 -3.57 12.91
C ASP A 44 -16.27 -2.46 11.96
N GLY A 45 -16.86 -2.36 10.77
CA GLY A 45 -16.54 -1.35 9.77
C GLY A 45 -15.38 -1.73 8.87
N ASN A 46 -14.93 -2.98 8.88
CA ASN A 46 -13.92 -3.45 7.93
C ASN A 46 -14.54 -3.64 6.55
N LEU A 47 -13.86 -3.17 5.50
CA LEU A 47 -14.27 -3.40 4.11
C LEU A 47 -14.30 -4.90 3.85
N THR A 48 -15.43 -5.45 3.39
CA THR A 48 -15.59 -6.87 3.04
C THR A 48 -15.69 -7.10 1.54
N GLY A 49 -16.00 -6.07 0.76
CA GLY A 49 -15.98 -6.13 -0.70
C GLY A 49 -16.01 -4.75 -1.34
N ASN A 50 -15.38 -4.62 -2.51
CA ASN A 50 -15.30 -3.38 -3.31
C ASN A 50 -16.01 -3.53 -4.68
N GLY A 51 -16.85 -4.55 -4.85
CA GLY A 51 -17.50 -4.93 -6.11
C GLY A 51 -16.71 -5.90 -6.98
N THR A 52 -15.40 -6.02 -6.77
CA THR A 52 -14.52 -6.96 -7.50
C THR A 52 -13.91 -8.01 -6.57
N ASP A 53 -13.30 -7.54 -5.48
CA ASP A 53 -12.58 -8.34 -4.51
C ASP A 53 -13.37 -8.48 -3.21
N THR A 54 -13.12 -9.59 -2.51
CA THR A 54 -13.61 -9.88 -1.17
C THR A 54 -12.46 -9.84 -0.18
N TYR A 55 -12.66 -9.15 0.93
CA TYR A 55 -11.67 -8.94 1.97
C TYR A 55 -12.10 -9.72 3.23
N VAL A 56 -11.21 -10.57 3.72
CA VAL A 56 -11.46 -11.41 4.90
C VAL A 56 -10.56 -10.97 6.03
N TRP A 57 -11.14 -10.69 7.19
CA TRP A 57 -10.45 -10.17 8.36
C TRP A 57 -10.33 -11.25 9.43
N ASN A 58 -9.22 -11.24 10.18
CA ASN A 58 -9.07 -12.10 11.34
C ASN A 58 -9.79 -11.51 12.57
N ALA A 59 -9.87 -12.29 13.66
CA ALA A 59 -10.55 -11.86 14.91
C ALA A 59 -9.89 -10.66 15.63
N ARG A 60 -8.78 -10.12 15.10
CA ARG A 60 -8.10 -8.92 15.60
C ARG A 60 -8.26 -7.72 14.65
N ASN A 61 -9.19 -7.78 13.70
CA ASN A 61 -9.41 -6.76 12.68
C ASN A 61 -8.15 -6.48 11.83
N GLN A 62 -7.44 -7.54 11.45
CA GLN A 62 -6.33 -7.48 10.50
C GLN A 62 -6.70 -8.23 9.23
N LEU A 63 -6.41 -7.63 8.07
CA LEU A 63 -6.74 -8.22 6.77
C LEU A 63 -5.99 -9.54 6.60
N ALA A 64 -6.69 -10.66 6.54
CA ALA A 64 -6.08 -11.99 6.45
C ALA A 64 -5.91 -12.42 4.98
N THR A 65 -6.93 -12.19 4.15
CA THR A 65 -6.89 -12.56 2.73
C THR A 65 -7.69 -11.59 1.87
N VAL A 66 -7.23 -11.38 0.63
CA VAL A 66 -7.99 -10.78 -0.46
C VAL A 66 -8.31 -11.87 -1.49
N LYS A 67 -9.56 -11.91 -1.95
CA LYS A 67 -10.04 -12.92 -2.89
C LYS A 67 -10.71 -12.27 -4.09
N GLN A 68 -10.48 -12.85 -5.27
CA GLN A 68 -11.26 -12.57 -6.47
C GLN A 68 -12.11 -13.80 -6.79
N GLY A 69 -13.43 -13.70 -6.56
CA GLY A 69 -14.31 -14.86 -6.54
C GLY A 69 -13.89 -15.86 -5.45
N SER A 70 -13.65 -17.12 -5.83
CA SER A 70 -13.19 -18.17 -4.90
C SER A 70 -11.66 -18.22 -4.74
N THR A 71 -10.91 -17.51 -5.58
CA THR A 71 -9.44 -17.55 -5.61
C THR A 71 -8.86 -16.56 -4.61
N THR A 72 -7.93 -17.02 -3.78
CA THR A 72 -7.14 -16.12 -2.92
C THR A 72 -6.01 -15.52 -3.74
N ILE A 73 -5.99 -14.19 -3.84
CA ILE A 73 -4.99 -13.44 -4.62
C ILE A 73 -3.93 -12.80 -3.73
N ALA A 74 -4.27 -12.54 -2.45
CA ALA A 74 -3.34 -12.07 -1.44
C ALA A 74 -3.63 -12.74 -0.09
N SER A 75 -2.59 -13.06 0.68
CA SER A 75 -2.72 -13.44 2.09
C SER A 75 -1.67 -12.77 2.95
N PHE A 76 -2.01 -12.55 4.23
CA PHE A 76 -1.17 -11.81 5.16
C PHE A 76 -1.08 -12.50 6.51
N SER A 77 0.09 -12.42 7.14
CA SER A 77 0.33 -12.92 8.50
C SER A 77 0.93 -11.83 9.37
N TYR A 78 0.60 -11.86 10.66
CA TYR A 78 0.98 -10.83 11.61
C TYR A 78 1.60 -11.45 12.86
N ASP A 79 2.56 -10.75 13.45
CA ASP A 79 3.10 -11.11 14.75
C ASP A 79 2.18 -10.68 15.90
N PRO A 80 2.47 -11.07 17.16
CA PRO A 80 1.67 -10.67 18.31
C PRO A 80 1.61 -9.15 18.57
N LEU A 81 2.53 -8.36 18.01
CA LEU A 81 2.53 -6.90 18.10
C LEU A 81 1.72 -6.25 16.98
N GLY A 82 1.17 -7.03 16.05
CA GLY A 82 0.35 -6.56 14.94
C GLY A 82 1.14 -6.14 13.70
N ARG A 83 2.46 -6.38 13.65
CA ARG A 83 3.29 -6.10 12.47
C ARG A 83 3.11 -7.22 11.45
N ARG A 84 2.97 -6.87 10.16
CA ARG A 84 2.82 -7.84 9.08
C ARG A 84 4.15 -8.54 8.81
N VAL A 85 4.26 -9.80 9.21
CA VAL A 85 5.50 -10.58 9.08
C VAL A 85 5.55 -11.44 7.82
N GLY A 86 4.45 -11.55 7.09
CA GLY A 86 4.47 -12.20 5.78
C GLY A 86 3.31 -11.79 4.90
N THR A 87 3.58 -11.84 3.61
CA THR A 87 2.63 -11.63 2.50
C THR A 87 2.76 -12.80 1.54
N ASP A 88 1.70 -13.09 0.80
CA ASP A 88 1.75 -13.95 -0.38
C ASP A 88 0.81 -13.34 -1.42
N PHE A 89 1.38 -12.89 -2.55
CA PHE A 89 0.62 -12.38 -3.68
C PHE A 89 0.71 -13.36 -4.84
N ASN A 90 -0.37 -14.09 -5.10
CA ASN A 90 -0.45 -15.09 -6.17
C ASN A 90 0.73 -16.11 -6.18
N GLY A 91 1.18 -16.55 -5.01
CA GLY A 91 2.31 -17.47 -4.82
C GLY A 91 3.66 -16.79 -4.64
N ASN A 92 3.74 -15.46 -4.72
CA ASN A 92 4.95 -14.68 -4.46
C ASN A 92 5.00 -14.31 -2.97
N ALA A 93 5.50 -15.25 -2.17
CA ALA A 93 5.59 -15.09 -0.73
C ALA A 93 6.79 -14.24 -0.31
N ALA A 94 6.54 -13.30 0.61
CA ALA A 94 7.56 -12.51 1.28
C ALA A 94 7.46 -12.66 2.80
N SER A 95 8.58 -12.54 3.50
CA SER A 95 8.63 -12.42 4.96
C SER A 95 9.46 -11.24 5.41
N TYR A 96 9.13 -10.66 6.56
CA TYR A 96 9.73 -9.42 7.06
C TYR A 96 10.36 -9.61 8.44
N LEU A 97 11.59 -9.11 8.62
CA LEU A 97 12.19 -8.91 9.94
C LEU A 97 12.11 -7.44 10.34
N TYR A 98 11.86 -7.20 11.61
CA TYR A 98 11.61 -5.87 12.14
C TYR A 98 12.59 -5.50 13.25
N ASP A 99 13.04 -4.25 13.21
CA ASP A 99 13.56 -3.53 14.38
C ASP A 99 12.53 -2.46 14.79
N GLY A 100 12.00 -2.56 16.01
CA GLY A 100 10.87 -1.75 16.45
C GLY A 100 9.68 -1.85 15.49
N LEU A 101 9.31 -0.74 14.85
CA LEU A 101 8.20 -0.65 13.87
C LEU A 101 8.67 -0.69 12.41
N ASN A 102 9.97 -0.72 12.17
CA ASN A 102 10.56 -0.65 10.84
C ASN A 102 10.96 -2.04 10.35
N ALA A 103 10.57 -2.39 9.13
CA ALA A 103 11.11 -3.56 8.47
C ALA A 103 12.58 -3.28 8.12
N VAL A 104 13.48 -4.13 8.58
CA VAL A 104 14.94 -4.06 8.34
C VAL A 104 15.42 -5.12 7.36
N GLN A 105 14.58 -6.11 7.07
CA GLN A 105 14.83 -7.11 6.06
C GLN A 105 13.51 -7.59 5.46
N GLU A 106 13.53 -7.82 4.17
CA GLU A 106 12.50 -8.50 3.41
C GLU A 106 13.12 -9.76 2.79
N THR A 107 12.42 -10.89 2.78
CA THR A 107 12.90 -12.12 2.16
C THR A 107 11.89 -12.66 1.18
N HIS A 108 12.29 -12.83 -0.08
CA HIS A 108 11.50 -13.40 -1.18
C HIS A 108 12.16 -14.67 -1.70
N GLY A 109 11.46 -15.80 -1.70
CA GLY A 109 12.01 -17.07 -2.23
C GLY A 109 13.35 -17.48 -1.60
N GLY A 110 13.58 -17.13 -0.33
CA GLY A 110 14.84 -17.37 0.39
C GLY A 110 15.96 -16.34 0.15
N THR A 111 15.72 -15.35 -0.72
CA THR A 111 16.64 -14.22 -0.94
C THR A 111 16.32 -13.10 0.03
N ALA A 112 17.26 -12.80 0.92
CA ALA A 112 17.14 -11.70 1.86
C ALA A 112 17.63 -10.38 1.25
N THR A 113 16.78 -9.36 1.33
CA THR A 113 17.04 -7.97 0.98
C THR A 113 17.12 -7.14 2.26
N SER A 114 18.27 -6.52 2.52
CA SER A 114 18.45 -5.69 3.71
C SER A 114 17.96 -4.26 3.47
N ILE A 115 17.41 -3.64 4.51
CA ILE A 115 16.92 -2.27 4.49
C ILE A 115 17.68 -1.49 5.54
N LEU A 116 18.41 -0.46 5.11
CA LEU A 116 19.05 0.48 6.01
C LEU A 116 18.00 1.50 6.47
N THR A 117 17.67 1.46 7.75
CA THR A 117 16.69 2.35 8.38
C THR A 117 17.37 3.37 9.29
N GLY A 118 16.69 4.49 9.53
CA GLY A 118 17.03 5.40 10.62
C GLY A 118 16.33 5.03 11.93
N LEU A 119 16.26 6.00 12.83
CA LEU A 119 15.67 5.82 14.17
C LEU A 119 14.18 6.17 14.20
N ALA A 120 13.72 7.01 13.27
CA ALA A 120 12.31 7.34 13.15
C ALA A 120 11.52 6.24 12.44
N VAL A 121 10.21 6.21 12.69
CA VAL A 121 9.30 5.31 11.98
C VAL A 121 9.25 5.70 10.50
N ASP A 122 9.31 4.69 9.63
CA ASP A 122 9.33 4.83 8.16
C ASP A 122 10.58 5.50 7.56
N GLU A 123 11.58 5.82 8.39
CA GLU A 123 12.85 6.40 7.93
C GLU A 123 13.72 5.32 7.29
N ARG A 124 13.81 5.32 5.95
CA ARG A 124 14.59 4.38 5.15
C ARG A 124 15.61 5.14 4.31
N PHE A 125 16.84 4.66 4.28
CA PHE A 125 17.95 5.26 3.55
C PHE A 125 18.36 4.44 2.34
N ALA A 126 18.36 3.11 2.46
CA ALA A 126 18.75 2.24 1.35
C ALA A 126 18.08 0.87 1.41
N ARG A 127 17.92 0.23 0.24
CA ARG A 127 17.56 -1.18 0.07
C ARG A 127 18.72 -1.87 -0.64
N THR A 128 19.06 -3.10 -0.26
CA THR A 128 20.15 -3.85 -0.90
C THR A 128 19.68 -5.27 -1.18
N ASP A 129 19.46 -5.55 -2.46
CA ASP A 129 19.09 -6.86 -2.99
C ASP A 129 20.27 -7.48 -3.77
N LEU A 130 20.01 -8.55 -4.52
CA LEU A 130 21.02 -9.22 -5.35
C LEU A 130 21.55 -8.37 -6.51
N SER A 131 20.79 -7.36 -6.95
CA SER A 131 21.17 -6.41 -8.00
C SER A 131 22.03 -5.28 -7.46
N GLY A 132 22.07 -5.10 -6.14
CA GLY A 132 22.92 -4.15 -5.44
C GLY A 132 22.15 -3.18 -4.55
N ARG A 133 22.85 -2.16 -4.07
CA ARG A 133 22.27 -1.12 -3.22
C ARG A 133 21.57 -0.06 -4.06
N THR A 134 20.36 0.29 -3.64
CA THR A 134 19.63 1.49 -4.06
C THR A 134 19.37 2.41 -2.86
N ASP A 135 19.60 3.70 -3.04
CA ASP A 135 19.34 4.73 -2.02
C ASP A 135 18.03 5.45 -2.31
N PHE A 136 17.26 5.73 -1.25
CA PHE A 136 15.95 6.37 -1.34
C PHE A 136 16.10 7.90 -1.40
N LEU A 137 15.42 8.54 -2.35
CA LEU A 137 15.20 9.99 -2.37
C LEU A 137 13.73 10.25 -2.09
N SER A 138 13.41 10.95 -0.99
CA SER A 138 12.04 11.12 -0.51
C SER A 138 11.60 12.58 -0.46
N ASP A 139 10.30 12.82 -0.59
CA ASP A 139 9.70 14.14 -0.38
C ASP A 139 9.48 14.47 1.12
N ALA A 140 8.85 15.62 1.41
CA ALA A 140 8.57 16.06 2.77
C ALA A 140 7.53 15.20 3.52
N LEU A 141 6.72 14.42 2.82
CA LEU A 141 5.80 13.43 3.40
C LEU A 141 6.44 12.05 3.54
N ASN A 142 7.73 11.93 3.20
CA ASN A 142 8.49 10.69 3.13
C ASN A 142 8.06 9.75 1.97
N SER A 143 7.38 10.28 0.95
CA SER A 143 7.09 9.52 -0.26
C SER A 143 8.36 9.35 -1.10
N THR A 144 8.66 8.14 -1.56
CA THR A 144 9.84 7.87 -2.39
C THR A 144 9.68 8.54 -3.76
N MET A 145 10.46 9.57 -4.06
CA MET A 145 10.46 10.22 -5.37
C MET A 145 11.35 9.51 -6.38
N ALA A 146 12.46 8.93 -5.93
CA ALA A 146 13.39 8.22 -6.80
C ALA A 146 14.27 7.23 -6.03
N LEU A 147 14.86 6.28 -6.77
CA LEU A 147 15.93 5.41 -6.30
C LEU A 147 17.21 5.72 -7.08
N THR A 148 18.36 5.77 -6.41
CA THR A 148 19.67 5.88 -7.07
C THR A 148 20.53 4.67 -6.83
N ASN A 149 21.34 4.27 -7.82
CA ASN A 149 22.37 3.25 -7.61
C ASN A 149 23.63 3.85 -6.94
N ASN A 150 24.64 3.02 -6.68
CA ASN A 150 25.90 3.43 -6.06
C ASN A 150 26.74 4.45 -6.87
N ALA A 151 26.42 4.67 -8.15
CA ALA A 151 27.02 5.72 -8.96
C ALA A 151 26.26 7.05 -8.88
N GLY A 152 25.18 7.12 -8.10
CA GLY A 152 24.28 8.27 -8.02
C GLY A 152 23.35 8.41 -9.21
N ALA A 153 23.31 7.43 -10.12
CA ALA A 153 22.38 7.46 -11.24
C ALA A 153 20.99 7.05 -10.77
N ILE A 154 19.97 7.81 -11.19
CA ILE A 154 18.57 7.49 -10.96
C ILE A 154 18.22 6.21 -11.72
N VAL A 155 17.64 5.25 -11.02
CA VAL A 155 17.25 3.94 -11.55
C VAL A 155 15.75 3.64 -11.45
N GLU A 156 15.04 4.35 -10.58
CA GLU A 156 13.57 4.38 -10.55
C GLU A 156 13.07 5.77 -10.15
N GLN A 157 11.89 6.17 -10.62
CA GLN A 157 11.23 7.43 -10.30
C GLN A 157 9.74 7.22 -10.15
N TYR A 158 9.17 7.80 -9.11
CA TYR A 158 7.76 7.76 -8.81
C TYR A 158 7.13 9.14 -8.87
N SER A 159 5.89 9.19 -9.35
CA SER A 159 4.99 10.32 -9.13
C SER A 159 3.72 9.85 -8.42
N TYR A 160 3.09 10.77 -7.72
CA TYR A 160 1.92 10.51 -6.91
C TYR A 160 0.83 11.52 -7.24
N ASP A 161 -0.40 11.05 -7.40
CA ASP A 161 -1.57 11.92 -7.26
C ASP A 161 -1.68 12.40 -5.79
N PRO A 162 -2.47 13.45 -5.49
CA PRO A 162 -2.60 13.98 -4.14
C PRO A 162 -3.00 12.95 -3.07
N TYR A 163 -3.75 11.91 -3.45
CA TYR A 163 -4.15 10.79 -2.59
C TYR A 163 -3.26 9.55 -2.72
N GLY A 164 -2.08 9.67 -3.33
CA GLY A 164 -1.07 8.62 -3.33
C GLY A 164 -1.21 7.55 -4.41
N ALA A 165 -2.11 7.72 -5.39
CA ALA A 165 -2.13 6.86 -6.56
C ALA A 165 -0.77 6.99 -7.26
N THR A 166 -0.07 5.87 -7.41
CA THR A 166 1.37 5.87 -7.73
C THR A 166 1.62 5.52 -9.18
N THR A 167 2.49 6.28 -9.82
CA THR A 167 3.01 5.97 -11.15
C THR A 167 4.53 5.80 -11.07
N ALA A 168 5.02 4.60 -11.38
CA ALA A 168 6.44 4.35 -11.63
C ALA A 168 6.74 4.67 -13.10
N SER A 169 7.86 5.36 -13.36
CA SER A 169 8.21 5.84 -14.70
C SER A 169 9.38 5.09 -15.34
N MET A 170 10.12 4.30 -14.56
CA MET A 170 11.11 3.37 -15.04
C MET A 170 10.68 1.94 -14.68
N SER A 171 11.46 0.97 -15.14
CA SER A 171 11.20 -0.45 -14.88
C SER A 171 12.53 -1.13 -14.58
N GLY A 172 12.51 -2.12 -13.68
CA GLY A 172 13.67 -2.96 -13.39
C GLY A 172 14.16 -2.92 -11.95
N PHE A 173 13.53 -2.13 -11.07
CA PHE A 173 13.82 -2.14 -9.64
C PHE A 173 12.55 -2.37 -8.83
N ASP A 174 12.57 -3.42 -8.03
CA ASP A 174 11.50 -3.71 -7.09
C ASP A 174 11.66 -2.81 -5.86
N ASN A 175 10.60 -2.08 -5.53
CA ASN A 175 10.53 -1.30 -4.31
C ASN A 175 9.07 -1.12 -3.86
N PRO A 176 8.68 -1.77 -2.76
CA PRO A 176 7.34 -1.61 -2.21
C PRO A 176 7.18 -0.28 -1.44
N TYR A 177 8.26 0.36 -0.97
CA TYR A 177 8.17 1.56 -0.11
C TYR A 177 7.98 2.82 -0.95
N GLN A 178 6.74 3.29 -1.05
CA GLN A 178 6.34 4.32 -2.01
C GLN A 178 5.66 5.51 -1.31
N TYR A 179 4.35 5.74 -1.50
CA TYR A 179 3.64 6.90 -0.97
C TYR A 179 3.74 6.99 0.56
N THR A 180 4.19 8.14 1.09
CA THR A 180 4.50 8.36 2.52
C THR A 180 5.42 7.29 3.16
N GLY A 181 6.22 6.62 2.32
CA GLY A 181 7.14 5.56 2.73
C GLY A 181 6.45 4.25 3.10
N ARG A 182 5.20 4.03 2.69
CA ARG A 182 4.45 2.80 3.00
C ARG A 182 4.54 1.77 1.90
N GLU A 183 4.38 0.51 2.30
CA GLU A 183 4.41 -0.64 1.41
C GLU A 183 3.18 -0.60 0.48
N ASN A 184 3.40 -0.44 -0.82
CA ASN A 184 2.41 -0.65 -1.86
C ASN A 184 2.36 -2.15 -2.20
N ASP A 185 1.21 -2.76 -1.98
CA ASP A 185 0.98 -4.19 -2.18
C ASP A 185 0.66 -4.56 -3.64
N GLY A 186 0.57 -3.57 -4.54
CA GLY A 186 0.37 -3.77 -5.97
C GLY A 186 -1.06 -4.14 -6.38
N ASP A 187 -1.95 -4.37 -5.40
CA ASP A 187 -3.40 -4.62 -5.56
C ASP A 187 -4.24 -3.36 -5.34
N GLY A 188 -3.60 -2.19 -5.31
CA GLY A 188 -4.25 -0.92 -5.00
C GLY A 188 -4.35 -0.64 -3.50
N LEU A 189 -3.71 -1.44 -2.64
CA LEU A 189 -3.61 -1.15 -1.22
C LEU A 189 -2.20 -0.76 -0.78
N TYR A 190 -2.16 0.18 0.15
CA TYR A 190 -1.00 0.50 0.94
C TYR A 190 -1.14 -0.05 2.36
N TYR A 191 -0.10 -0.70 2.87
CA TYR A 191 -0.05 -1.16 4.25
C TYR A 191 0.39 -0.05 5.20
N TYR A 192 -0.53 0.42 6.05
CA TYR A 192 -0.29 1.45 7.07
C TYR A 192 -0.18 0.86 8.49
N ARG A 193 0.37 -0.35 8.61
CA ARG A 193 0.46 -1.11 9.87
C ARG A 193 -0.88 -1.59 10.40
N ALA A 194 -1.62 -0.69 11.04
CA ALA A 194 -2.91 -1.01 11.64
C ALA A 194 -4.08 -0.97 10.66
N ARG A 195 -3.87 -0.41 9.46
CA ARG A 195 -4.90 -0.22 8.42
C ARG A 195 -4.31 -0.44 7.04
N TYR A 196 -5.19 -0.66 6.08
CA TYR A 196 -4.87 -0.62 4.65
C TYR A 196 -5.49 0.63 4.04
N TYR A 197 -4.79 1.26 3.11
CA TYR A 197 -5.20 2.49 2.44
C TYR A 197 -5.34 2.27 0.94
N ALA A 198 -6.52 2.51 0.40
CA ALA A 198 -6.76 2.53 -1.04
C ALA A 198 -6.65 3.98 -1.54
N PRO A 199 -5.70 4.31 -2.42
CA PRO A 199 -5.53 5.66 -2.94
C PRO A 199 -6.51 6.03 -4.07
N ALA A 200 -7.25 5.06 -4.62
CA ALA A 200 -8.18 5.22 -5.74
C ALA A 200 -9.40 4.29 -5.62
#